data_AF-A0A960JEP4-F1
#
_entry.id   AF-A0A960JEP4-F1
#
_cell.length_a   1.000
_cell.length_b   1.000
_cell.length_c   1.000
_cell.angle_alpha   90.00
_cell.angle_beta   90.00
_cell.angle_gamma   90.00
#
_symmetry.space_group_name_H-M   'P 1'
#
loop_
_entity.id
_entity.type
_entity.pdbx_description
1 polymer ?
#
loop_
_entity_poly.entity_id
_entity_poly.type
_entity_poly.pdbx_seq_one_letter_code
_entity_poly.pdbx_strand_id
1 'polypeptide(L)'
;MDARSRKILNFGHTVAHALEKVTNYKHFKHGEAVGFGIVAAAEISKELDILDGNSIKLLNDVVSSLGSLPDTKQIDVEKVMEAFVFDKKNIDKSLHWVLLKSIGQPTIVLGSTIPRSVIKKSLQKTLAE
;
A
#
# COMPACT_ATOMS: atom_id res chain seq x y z
N MET A 1 0.06 20.96 -16.54
CA MET A 1 0.09 20.16 -15.29
C MET A 1 0.58 18.76 -15.64
N ASP A 2 1.74 18.36 -15.11
CA ASP A 2 2.38 17.07 -15.44
C ASP A 2 1.57 15.89 -14.87
N ALA A 3 1.25 14.92 -15.71
CA ALA A 3 0.50 13.72 -15.34
C ALA A 3 1.25 12.85 -14.31
N ARG A 4 2.59 12.91 -14.26
CA ARG A 4 3.40 12.20 -13.26
C ARG A 4 3.23 12.82 -11.87
N SER A 5 3.14 14.15 -11.78
CA SER A 5 2.90 14.90 -10.54
C SER A 5 1.55 14.58 -9.86
N ARG A 6 0.53 14.11 -10.59
CA ARG A 6 -0.73 13.65 -9.97
C ARG A 6 -0.66 12.21 -9.47
N LYS A 7 0.12 11.34 -10.14
CA LYS A 7 0.22 9.92 -9.76
C LYS A 7 0.83 9.73 -8.38
N ILE A 8 1.80 10.56 -8.00
CA ILE A 8 2.47 10.46 -6.69
C ILE A 8 1.53 10.71 -5.50
N LEU A 9 0.41 11.42 -5.72
CA LEU A 9 -0.62 11.64 -4.69
C LEU A 9 -1.34 10.33 -4.31
N ASN A 10 -1.24 9.31 -5.16
CA ASN A 10 -1.82 7.99 -4.91
C ASN A 10 -0.93 7.11 -4.02
N PHE A 11 0.06 7.69 -3.32
CA PHE A 11 0.83 6.95 -2.31
C PHE A 11 -0.11 6.35 -1.27
N GLY A 12 0.02 5.04 -1.04
CA GLY A 12 -0.86 4.24 -0.19
C GLY A 12 -2.24 3.87 -0.78
N HIS A 13 -2.71 4.54 -1.84
CA HIS A 13 -4.09 4.36 -2.31
C HIS A 13 -4.34 3.02 -3.01
N THR A 14 -3.31 2.40 -3.60
CA THR A 14 -3.43 1.07 -4.21
C THR A 14 -3.91 0.03 -3.19
N VAL A 15 -3.32 0.03 -2.00
CA VAL A 15 -3.70 -0.90 -0.92
C VAL A 15 -4.98 -0.44 -0.24
N ALA A 16 -5.14 0.87 -0.03
CA ALA A 16 -6.35 1.43 0.59
C ALA A 16 -7.62 1.00 -0.16
N HIS A 17 -7.66 1.20 -1.48
CA HIS A 17 -8.83 0.83 -2.29
C HIS A 17 -9.07 -0.69 -2.29
N ALA A 18 -8.02 -1.52 -2.21
CA ALA A 18 -8.17 -2.96 -2.10
C ALA A 18 -8.79 -3.36 -0.75
N LEU A 19 -8.34 -2.76 0.35
CA LEU A 19 -8.91 -2.97 1.68
C LEU A 19 -10.38 -2.53 1.74
N GLU A 20 -10.69 -1.34 1.23
CA GLU A 20 -12.06 -0.83 1.16
C GLU A 20 -12.96 -1.77 0.36
N LYS A 21 -12.50 -2.24 -0.81
CA LYS A 21 -13.25 -3.16 -1.67
C LYS A 21 -13.50 -4.51 -1.00
N VAL A 22 -12.46 -5.12 -0.40
CA VAL A 22 -12.58 -6.42 0.28
C VAL A 22 -13.48 -6.34 1.51
N THR A 23 -13.51 -5.20 2.19
CA THR A 23 -14.37 -4.95 3.36
C THR A 23 -15.73 -4.37 3.00
N ASN A 24 -16.08 -4.30 1.71
CA ASN A 24 -17.31 -3.70 1.21
C ASN A 24 -17.58 -2.28 1.74
N TYR A 25 -16.52 -1.49 1.96
CA TYR A 25 -16.57 -0.11 2.46
C TYR A 25 -17.24 0.04 3.83
N LYS A 26 -17.29 -1.03 4.64
CA LYS A 26 -17.97 -1.05 5.95
C LYS A 26 -17.04 -1.06 7.15
N HIS A 27 -15.79 -1.48 6.96
CA HIS A 27 -14.85 -1.67 8.07
C HIS A 27 -13.92 -0.47 8.29
N PHE A 28 -13.49 0.17 7.20
CA PHE A 28 -12.56 1.29 7.24
C PHE A 28 -13.22 2.57 6.74
N LYS A 29 -12.92 3.68 7.41
CA LYS A 29 -12.98 5.00 6.77
C LYS A 29 -11.84 5.11 5.75
N HIS A 30 -12.01 5.98 4.77
CA HIS A 30 -11.02 6.18 3.72
C HIS A 30 -9.62 6.52 4.28
N GLY A 31 -9.53 7.46 5.22
CA GLY A 31 -8.25 7.83 5.84
C GLY A 31 -7.57 6.68 6.60
N GLU A 32 -8.33 5.78 7.20
CA GLU A 32 -7.81 4.60 7.91
C GLU A 32 -7.23 3.60 6.90
N ALA A 33 -7.96 3.34 5.80
CA ALA A 33 -7.48 2.49 4.71
C ALA A 33 -6.21 3.08 4.05
N VAL A 34 -6.15 4.40 3.86
CA VAL A 34 -4.95 5.10 3.37
C VAL A 34 -3.79 5.00 4.37
N GLY A 35 -4.05 5.06 5.68
CA GLY A 35 -3.05 4.83 6.72
C GLY A 35 -2.37 3.47 6.58
N PHE A 36 -3.15 2.38 6.51
CA PHE A 36 -2.63 1.05 6.21
C PHE A 36 -1.91 1.00 4.87
N GLY A 37 -2.44 1.69 3.87
CA GLY A 37 -1.83 1.72 2.55
C GLY A 37 -0.45 2.38 2.51
N ILE A 38 -0.25 3.45 3.29
CA ILE A 38 1.04 4.13 3.44
C ILE A 38 2.07 3.17 4.04
N VAL A 39 1.71 2.49 5.14
CA VAL A 39 2.59 1.53 5.82
C VAL A 39 2.91 0.36 4.89
N ALA A 40 1.92 -0.21 4.21
CA ALA A 40 2.12 -1.30 3.28
C ALA A 40 3.01 -0.90 2.09
N ALA A 41 2.81 0.28 1.51
CA ALA A 41 3.66 0.78 0.42
C ALA A 41 5.10 1.03 0.89
N ALA A 42 5.30 1.48 2.12
CA ALA A 42 6.63 1.63 2.72
C ALA A 42 7.31 0.26 2.95
N GLU A 43 6.58 -0.74 3.46
CA GLU A 43 7.09 -2.11 3.60
C GLU A 43 7.44 -2.75 2.24
N ILE A 44 6.61 -2.53 1.19
CA ILE A 44 6.96 -2.95 -0.18
C ILE A 44 8.25 -2.28 -0.65
N SER A 45 8.41 -0.98 -0.38
CA SER A 45 9.62 -0.24 -0.74
C SER A 45 10.86 -0.80 -0.02
N LYS A 46 10.71 -1.23 1.24
CA LYS A 46 11.76 -1.90 2.02
C LYS A 46 12.16 -3.24 1.42
N GLU A 47 11.19 -4.09 1.12
CA GLU A 47 11.41 -5.44 0.62
C GLU A 47 11.99 -5.44 -0.81
N LEU A 48 11.92 -4.31 -1.50
CA LEU A 48 12.60 -4.05 -2.77
C LEU A 48 13.98 -3.38 -2.60
N ASP A 49 14.47 -3.23 -1.37
CA ASP A 49 15.73 -2.56 -1.02
C ASP A 49 15.85 -1.11 -1.54
N ILE A 50 14.72 -0.41 -1.73
CA ILE A 50 14.70 0.99 -2.17
C ILE A 50 14.39 1.97 -1.05
N LEU A 51 13.95 1.52 0.14
CA LEU A 51 13.68 2.34 1.31
C LEU A 51 14.36 1.77 2.55
N ASP A 52 14.98 2.64 3.35
CA ASP A 52 15.62 2.24 4.60
C ASP A 52 14.61 1.95 5.73
N GLY A 53 15.05 1.18 6.73
CA GLY A 53 14.20 0.80 7.87
C GLY A 53 13.83 1.96 8.80
N ASN A 54 14.62 3.02 8.88
CA ASN A 54 14.33 4.18 9.72
C ASN A 54 13.18 5.00 9.14
N SER A 55 13.12 5.13 7.81
CA SER A 55 12.03 5.80 7.09
C SER A 55 10.69 5.11 7.35
N ILE A 56 10.67 3.78 7.44
CA ILE A 56 9.44 3.02 7.75
C ILE A 56 9.02 3.24 9.18
N LYS A 57 9.97 3.16 10.12
CA LYS A 57 9.69 3.44 11.52
C LYS A 57 9.07 4.84 11.69
N LEU A 58 9.66 5.85 11.04
CA LEU A 58 9.11 7.21 11.04
C LEU A 58 7.68 7.25 10.48
N LEU A 59 7.41 6.57 9.38
CA LEU A 59 6.05 6.53 8.79
C LEU A 59 5.05 5.86 9.73
N ASN A 60 5.43 4.75 10.36
CA ASN A 60 4.60 4.07 11.37
C ASN A 60 4.33 5.00 12.56
N ASP A 61 5.37 5.61 13.12
CA ASP A 61 5.26 6.53 14.26
C ASP A 61 4.31 7.70 13.94
N VAL A 62 4.42 8.28 12.73
CA VAL A 62 3.53 9.36 12.28
C VAL A 62 2.09 8.86 12.12
N VAL A 63 1.86 7.74 11.44
CA VAL A 63 0.51 7.20 11.24
C VAL A 63 -0.14 6.88 12.58
N SER A 64 0.58 6.23 13.50
CA SER A 64 0.10 5.92 14.85
C SER A 64 -0.15 7.17 15.70
N SER A 65 0.59 8.26 15.47
CA SER A 65 0.36 9.54 16.19
C SER A 65 -0.96 10.22 15.84
N LEU A 66 -1.56 9.89 14.69
CA LEU A 66 -2.84 10.45 14.23
C LEU A 66 -4.06 9.71 14.83
N GLY A 67 -3.82 8.57 15.49
CA GLY A 67 -4.85 7.75 16.12
C GLY A 67 -4.63 6.26 15.88
N SER A 68 -5.46 5.44 16.54
CA SER A 68 -5.45 4.00 16.35
C SER A 68 -6.12 3.62 15.02
N LEU A 69 -5.47 2.78 14.24
CA LEU A 69 -6.09 2.15 13.08
C LEU A 69 -7.02 0.99 13.53
N PRO A 70 -8.10 0.70 12.78
CA PRO A 70 -8.99 -0.43 13.10
C PRO A 70 -8.29 -1.79 13.00
N ASP A 71 -8.74 -2.76 13.82
CA ASP A 71 -8.23 -4.14 13.82
C ASP A 71 -8.37 -4.81 12.44
N THR A 72 -7.35 -5.57 12.04
CA THR A 72 -7.27 -6.24 10.73
C THR A 72 -7.44 -7.75 10.80
N LYS A 73 -7.73 -8.34 11.98
CA LYS A 73 -7.87 -9.81 12.17
C LYS A 73 -8.82 -10.53 11.20
N GLN A 74 -9.88 -9.86 10.75
CA GLN A 74 -10.87 -10.45 9.84
C GLN A 74 -10.51 -10.27 8.35
N ILE A 75 -9.37 -9.65 8.06
CA ILE A 75 -8.96 -9.32 6.70
C ILE A 75 -8.12 -10.44 6.14
N ASP A 76 -8.66 -11.07 5.11
CA ASP A 76 -7.97 -12.10 4.37
C ASP A 76 -7.00 -11.46 3.37
N VAL A 77 -5.70 -11.61 3.64
CA VAL A 77 -4.62 -11.10 2.78
C VAL A 77 -4.73 -11.63 1.34
N GLU A 78 -5.21 -12.87 1.14
CA GLU A 78 -5.37 -13.41 -0.21
C GLU A 78 -6.47 -12.66 -0.97
N LYS A 79 -7.58 -12.33 -0.31
CA LYS A 79 -8.63 -11.50 -0.94
C LYS A 79 -8.12 -10.11 -1.30
N VAL A 80 -7.26 -9.51 -0.47
CA VAL A 80 -6.59 -8.23 -0.79
C VAL A 80 -5.68 -8.38 -2.00
N MET A 81 -4.89 -9.46 -2.06
CA MET A 81 -4.03 -9.78 -3.21
C MET A 81 -4.83 -10.02 -4.50
N GLU A 82 -5.99 -10.66 -4.41
CA GLU A 82 -6.92 -10.86 -5.52
C GLU A 82 -7.57 -9.54 -5.96
N ALA A 83 -7.87 -8.64 -5.03
CA ALA A 83 -8.46 -7.34 -5.35
C ALA A 83 -7.57 -6.48 -6.26
N PHE A 84 -6.24 -6.62 -6.19
CA PHE A 84 -5.31 -5.99 -7.13
C PHE A 84 -5.42 -6.54 -8.56
N VAL A 85 -5.88 -7.78 -8.72
CA VAL A 85 -6.06 -8.45 -10.02
C VAL A 85 -7.44 -8.17 -10.61
N PHE A 86 -8.47 -8.10 -9.76
CA PHE A 86 -9.87 -7.90 -10.16
C PHE A 86 -10.21 -6.47 -10.58
N ASP A 87 -9.30 -5.51 -10.45
CA ASP A 87 -9.42 -4.19 -11.08
C ASP A 87 -9.13 -4.29 -12.60
N LYS A 88 -10.01 -5.06 -13.27
CA LYS A 88 -10.33 -5.23 -14.69
C LYS A 88 -9.20 -5.18 -15.73
N LYS A 89 -9.04 -6.32 -16.44
CA LYS A 89 -8.64 -6.40 -17.86
C LYS A 89 -7.30 -5.73 -18.26
N ASN A 90 -6.35 -5.57 -17.34
CA ASN A 90 -4.98 -5.20 -17.66
C ASN A 90 -4.01 -6.12 -16.92
N ILE A 91 -3.97 -7.38 -17.35
CA ILE A 91 -2.94 -8.32 -16.95
C ILE A 91 -1.59 -7.69 -17.31
N ASP A 92 -0.83 -7.36 -16.27
CA ASP A 92 0.62 -7.22 -16.24
C ASP A 92 1.30 -5.95 -16.77
N LYS A 93 0.56 -4.88 -17.16
CA LYS A 93 1.22 -3.67 -17.71
C LYS A 93 0.80 -2.31 -17.16
N SER A 94 -0.29 -2.18 -16.39
CA SER A 94 -0.83 -0.85 -16.04
C SER A 94 -0.86 -0.49 -14.57
N LEU A 95 -0.73 -1.45 -13.64
CA LEU A 95 -0.75 -1.12 -12.21
C LEU A 95 0.55 -0.40 -11.86
N HIS A 96 0.43 0.87 -11.50
CA HIS A 96 1.55 1.70 -11.10
C HIS A 96 1.52 1.82 -9.58
N TRP A 97 2.52 1.26 -8.93
CA TRP A 97 2.73 1.42 -7.49
C TRP A 97 3.48 2.73 -7.24
N VAL A 98 2.94 3.54 -6.35
CA VAL A 98 3.67 4.68 -5.80
C VAL A 98 4.38 4.17 -4.55
N LEU A 99 5.70 4.14 -4.60
CA LEU A 99 6.61 3.68 -3.56
C LEU A 99 7.52 4.84 -3.12
N LEU A 100 8.37 4.62 -2.13
CA LEU A 100 9.31 5.64 -1.63
C LEU A 100 10.75 5.17 -1.78
N LYS A 101 11.64 6.08 -2.20
CA LYS A 101 13.09 5.90 -2.12
C LYS A 101 13.67 6.48 -0.82
N SER A 102 13.06 7.56 -0.36
CA SER A 102 13.28 8.20 0.93
C SER A 102 12.07 9.06 1.25
N ILE A 103 12.00 9.61 2.46
CA ILE A 103 10.99 10.63 2.79
C ILE A 103 11.09 11.79 1.79
N GLY A 104 9.94 12.19 1.23
CA GLY A 104 9.84 13.23 0.21
C GLY A 104 10.25 12.82 -1.21
N GLN A 105 10.68 11.57 -1.45
CA GLN A 105 11.11 11.09 -2.77
C GLN A 105 10.25 9.90 -3.24
N PRO A 106 9.06 10.17 -3.82
CA PRO A 106 8.23 9.12 -4.38
C PRO A 106 8.82 8.57 -5.69
N THR A 107 8.63 7.28 -5.92
CA THR A 107 8.97 6.61 -7.17
C THR A 107 7.79 5.78 -7.66
N ILE A 108 7.62 5.72 -8.98
CA ILE A 108 6.54 4.93 -9.60
C ILE A 108 7.15 3.65 -10.14
N VAL A 109 6.65 2.50 -9.70
CA VAL A 109 7.11 1.17 -10.09
C VAL A 109 5.98 0.41 -10.78
N LEU A 110 6.29 -0.29 -11.86
CA LEU A 110 5.32 -1.12 -12.56
C LEU A 110 5.03 -2.37 -11.72
N GLY A 111 3.76 -2.69 -11.52
CA GLY A 111 3.36 -3.85 -10.71
C GLY A 111 3.93 -5.17 -11.22
N SER A 112 4.15 -5.31 -12.53
CA SER A 112 4.77 -6.49 -13.13
C SER A 112 6.26 -6.66 -12.80
N THR A 113 6.93 -5.62 -12.30
CA THR A 113 8.32 -5.72 -11.83
C THR A 113 8.41 -6.01 -10.33
N ILE A 114 7.29 -6.06 -9.61
CA ILE A 114 7.25 -6.35 -8.17
C ILE A 114 6.84 -7.81 -7.98
N PRO A 115 7.66 -8.66 -7.37
CA PRO A 115 7.27 -10.04 -7.09
C PRO A 115 6.00 -10.10 -6.22
N ARG A 116 5.04 -10.96 -6.59
CA ARG A 116 3.81 -11.16 -5.77
C ARG A 116 4.13 -11.54 -4.32
N SER A 117 5.21 -12.29 -4.10
CA SER A 117 5.68 -12.66 -2.76
C SER A 117 6.07 -11.45 -1.91
N VAL A 118 6.69 -10.43 -2.52
CA VAL A 118 7.05 -9.17 -1.84
C VAL A 118 5.80 -8.43 -1.39
N ILE A 119 4.81 -8.29 -2.28
CA ILE A 119 3.53 -7.62 -1.96
C ILE A 119 2.82 -8.37 -0.83
N LYS A 120 2.69 -9.70 -0.96
CA LYS A 120 2.04 -10.55 0.03
C LYS A 120 2.73 -10.46 1.40
N LYS A 121 4.06 -10.56 1.46
CA LYS A 121 4.83 -10.45 2.70
C LYS A 121 4.65 -9.07 3.36
N SER A 122 4.65 -8.01 2.57
CA SER A 122 4.46 -6.63 3.06
C SER A 122 3.04 -6.42 3.63
N LEU A 123 2.02 -6.96 2.95
CA LEU A 123 0.65 -6.95 3.46
C LEU A 123 0.51 -7.75 4.76
N GLN A 124 1.12 -8.95 4.82
CA GLN A 124 1.09 -9.76 6.04
C GLN A 124 1.70 -9.02 7.22
N LYS A 125 2.84 -8.34 7.05
CA LYS A 125 3.42 -7.52 8.12
C LYS A 125 2.51 -6.38 8.55
N THR A 126 1.88 -5.70 7.59
CA THR A 126 1.06 -4.51 7.85
C THR A 126 -0.29 -4.86 8.49
N LEU A 127 -0.84 -6.02 8.17
CA LEU A 127 -2.18 -6.45 8.61
C LEU A 127 -2.15 -7.50 9.73
N ALA A 128 -0.96 -7.84 10.26
CA ALA A 128 -0.80 -8.77 11.38
C ALA A 128 -0.75 -8.09 12.76
N GLU A 129 -0.81 -6.76 12.79
CA GLU A 129 -0.88 -5.94 14.01
C GLU A 129 -2.34 -5.72 14.43
#